data_AF-A0A3D4HLI7-F1
#
_entry.id   AF-A0A3D4HLI7-F1
#
_cell.length_a   1.000
_cell.length_b   1.000
_cell.length_c   1.000
_cell.angle_alpha   90.00
_cell.angle_beta   90.00
_cell.angle_gamma   90.00
#
_symmetry.space_group_name_H-M   'P 1'
#
loop_
_entity.id
_entity.type
_entity.pdbx_description
1 polymer ?
#
loop_
_entity_poly.entity_id
_entity_poly.type
_entity_poly.pdbx_seq_one_letter_code
_entity_poly.pdbx_strand_id
1 'polypeptide(L)' 'IKRMETVAWPELGPEAVFRMRVEDLPVVVLVDSFGDDLYSDGPAGFRRSG' A
#
# COMPACT_ATOMS: atom_id res chain seq x y z
N ILE A 1 -1.83 -10.08 -11.37
CA ILE A 1 -3.26 -9.64 -11.44
C ILE A 1 -4.02 -10.66 -12.28
N LYS A 2 -5.20 -11.11 -11.82
CA LYS A 2 -6.02 -12.13 -12.50
C LYS A 2 -7.30 -11.55 -13.13
N ARG A 3 -7.85 -10.45 -12.57
CA ARG A 3 -8.98 -9.70 -13.14
C ARG A 3 -8.98 -8.26 -12.64
N MET A 4 -9.50 -7.32 -13.43
CA MET A 4 -9.71 -5.92 -13.08
C MET A 4 -11.00 -5.41 -13.71
N GLU A 5 -11.81 -4.67 -12.96
CA GLU A 5 -13.01 -3.99 -13.45
C GLU A 5 -13.14 -2.60 -12.84
N THR A 6 -13.54 -1.61 -13.63
CA THR A 6 -13.88 -0.27 -13.12
C THR A 6 -15.21 -0.35 -12.38
N VAL A 7 -15.26 0.16 -11.14
CA VAL A 7 -16.48 0.14 -10.31
C VAL A 7 -17.06 1.52 -10.05
N ALA A 8 -16.28 2.58 -10.25
CA ALA A 8 -16.74 3.96 -10.14
C ALA A 8 -15.85 4.93 -10.94
N TRP A 9 -16.45 6.03 -11.41
CA TRP A 9 -15.80 7.15 -12.11
C TRP A 9 -14.94 6.76 -13.33
N PRO A 10 -15.50 6.04 -14.33
CA PRO A 10 -14.75 5.61 -15.52
C PRO A 10 -14.15 6.75 -16.34
N GLU A 11 -14.74 7.95 -16.27
CA GLU A 11 -14.25 9.16 -16.92
C GLU A 11 -12.88 9.62 -16.39
N LEU A 12 -12.49 9.21 -15.18
CA LEU A 12 -11.17 9.49 -14.61
C LEU A 12 -10.06 8.64 -15.24
N GLY A 13 -10.38 7.67 -16.08
CA GLY A 13 -9.37 6.86 -16.76
C GLY A 13 -8.49 6.08 -15.77
N PRO A 14 -7.15 6.26 -15.76
CA PRO A 14 -6.23 5.55 -14.87
C PRO A 14 -6.50 5.76 -13.36
N GLU A 15 -7.11 6.88 -12.98
CA GLU A 15 -7.41 7.25 -11.59
C GLU A 15 -8.77 6.74 -11.10
N ALA A 16 -9.53 6.02 -11.94
CA ALA A 16 -10.81 5.44 -11.56
C ALA A 16 -10.67 4.38 -10.44
N VAL A 17 -11.77 4.04 -9.77
CA VAL A 17 -11.72 2.96 -8.76
C VAL A 17 -11.86 1.61 -9.46
N PHE A 18 -10.91 0.71 -9.18
CA PHE A 18 -10.88 -0.64 -9.73
C PHE A 18 -11.08 -1.70 -8.67
N ARG A 19 -11.94 -2.69 -8.95
CA ARG A 19 -11.96 -3.95 -8.21
C ARG A 19 -11.03 -4.94 -8.89
N MET A 20 -10.00 -5.38 -8.16
CA MET A 20 -8.96 -6.27 -8.69
C MET A 20 -8.98 -7.62 -7.99
N ARG A 21 -8.87 -8.70 -8.76
CA ARG A 21 -8.54 -10.04 -8.25
C ARG A 21 -7.04 -10.25 -8.41
N VAL A 22 -6.33 -10.42 -7.31
CA VAL A 22 -4.90 -10.74 -7.27
C VAL A 22 -4.68 -12.14 -6.71
N GLU A 23 -3.51 -12.70 -6.98
CA GLU A 23 -3.05 -14.01 -6.52
C GLU A 23 -1.56 -13.85 -6.27
N ASP A 24 -1.09 -14.34 -5.12
CA ASP A 24 0.31 -14.25 -4.69
C ASP A 24 0.91 -12.86 -4.85
N LEU A 25 0.22 -11.83 -4.35
CA LEU A 25 0.73 -10.46 -4.35
C LEU A 25 1.70 -10.29 -3.17
N PRO A 26 3.03 -10.24 -3.41
CA PRO A 26 3.98 -10.01 -2.32
C PRO A 26 3.81 -8.60 -1.79
N VAL A 27 3.69 -8.47 -0.47
CA VAL A 27 3.55 -7.21 0.25
C VAL A 27 4.34 -7.24 1.55
N VAL A 28 4.65 -6.06 2.08
CA VAL A 28 5.29 -5.86 3.38
C VAL A 28 4.37 -5.00 4.23
N VAL A 29 4.23 -5.34 5.51
CA VAL A 29 3.50 -4.49 6.48
C VAL A 29 4.39 -3.31 6.84
N LEU A 30 3.95 -2.10 6.51
CA LEU A 30 4.66 -0.85 6.82
C LEU A 30 4.06 -0.16 8.04
N VAL A 31 2.73 -0.11 8.12
CA VAL A 31 1.96 0.41 9.25
C VAL A 31 0.93 -0.64 9.62
N ASP A 32 0.85 -1.00 10.89
CA ASP A 32 -0.11 -2.00 11.37
C ASP A 32 -1.33 -1.37 12.07
N SER A 33 -2.24 -2.22 12.55
CA SER A 33 -3.47 -1.78 13.23
C SER A 33 -3.28 -1.41 14.71
N PHE A 34 -2.09 -1.59 15.27
CA PHE A 34 -1.75 -1.27 16.65
C PHE A 34 -1.07 0.10 16.78
N GLY A 35 -0.68 0.70 15.65
CA GLY A 35 -0.06 2.02 15.59
C GLY A 35 1.45 1.98 15.34
N ASP A 36 2.01 0.80 15.05
CA ASP A 36 3.43 0.67 14.70
C ASP A 36 3.65 1.15 13.25
N ASP A 37 4.74 1.89 13.01
CA ASP A 37 5.10 2.47 11.71
C ASP A 37 6.60 2.34 11.41
N LEU A 38 6.91 1.48 10.44
CA LEU A 38 8.28 1.18 10.02
C LEU A 38 9.00 2.40 9.42
N TYR A 39 8.30 3.36 8.82
CA TYR A 39 8.94 4.59 8.32
C TYR A 39 9.42 5.49 9.44
N SER A 40 8.81 5.40 10.61
CA SER A 40 9.19 6.15 11.80
C SER A 40 10.32 5.44 12.55
N ASP A 41 10.12 4.16 12.86
CA ASP A 41 11.04 3.40 13.73
C ASP A 41 12.31 2.95 13.01
N GLY A 42 12.20 2.59 11.74
CA GLY A 42 13.32 2.13 10.92
C GLY A 42 14.47 3.14 10.92
N PRO A 43 14.29 4.37 10.44
CA PRO A 43 15.33 5.40 10.47
C PRO A 43 15.78 5.77 11.89
N ALA A 44 14.88 5.77 12.87
CA ALA A 44 15.22 6.09 14.26
C ALA A 44 16.27 5.13 14.83
N GLY A 45 16.17 3.83 14.51
CA GLY A 45 17.13 2.81 14.94
C GLY A 45 18.56 2.98 14.39
N PHE A 46 18.74 3.75 13.31
CA PHE A 46 20.06 3.98 12.69
C PHE A 46 20.53 5.43 12.77
N ARG A 47 19.72 6.33 13.33
CA ARG A 47 20.10 7.73 13.51
C ARG A 47 21.16 7.82 14.61
N ARG A 48 22.43 8.02 14.23
CA ARG A 48 23.49 8.32 15.20
C ARG A 48 23.17 9.64 15.89
N SER A 49 23.17 9.66 17.22
CA SER A 49 23.23 10.89 18.00
C SER A 49 24.52 11.62 17.63
N GLY A 50 24.38 12.76 16.94
CA GLY A 50 25.47 13.68 16.65
C GLY A 50 25.93 14.41 17.91
#